data_AF-A0A7C8D8K9-F1
#
_entry.id   AF-A0A7C8D8K9-F1
#
_cell.length_a   1.000
_cell.length_b   1.000
_cell.length_c   1.000
_cell.angle_alpha   90.00
_cell.angle_beta   90.00
_cell.angle_gamma   90.00
#
_symmetry.space_group_name_H-M   'P 1'
#
loop_
_entity.id
_entity.type
_entity.pdbx_description
1 polymer ?
#
loop_
_entity_poly.entity_id
_entity_poly.type
_entity_poly.pdbx_seq_one_letter_code
_entity_poly.pdbx_strand_id
1 'polypeptide(L)'
;MRRSTFQTIGGYRPLALMEDIDISKRLKRIGRPLCVEKTVRTSARRWQAGGVAQTVVLMWVLRFMFYIGVPANHLVGWYVNRR
;
A
#
# COMPACT_ATOMS: atom_id res chain seq x y z
N MET A 1 -12.61 8.60 7.66
CA MET A 1 -12.24 9.68 6.72
C MET A 1 -13.51 10.33 6.19
N ARG A 2 -13.58 11.67 6.07
CA ARG A 2 -14.75 12.35 5.48
C ARG A 2 -14.62 12.42 3.95
N ARG A 3 -15.74 12.36 3.22
CA ARG A 3 -15.77 12.39 1.74
C ARG A 3 -15.13 13.65 1.14
N SER A 4 -15.33 14.80 1.78
CA SER A 4 -14.75 16.08 1.36
C SER A 4 -13.22 16.04 1.33
N THR A 5 -12.58 15.49 2.38
CA THR A 5 -11.11 15.34 2.44
C THR A 5 -10.58 14.45 1.31
N PHE A 6 -11.34 13.44 0.89
CA PHE A 6 -10.97 12.54 -0.21
C PHE A 6 -10.96 13.26 -1.56
N GLN A 7 -11.95 14.13 -1.77
CA GLN A 7 -12.02 14.96 -2.96
C GLN A 7 -10.93 16.03 -2.98
N THR A 8 -10.62 16.63 -1.83
CA THR A 8 -9.54 17.63 -1.70
C THR A 8 -8.16 17.08 -2.06
N ILE A 9 -7.88 15.80 -1.76
CA ILE A 9 -6.61 15.17 -2.16
C ILE A 9 -6.58 14.71 -3.62
N GLY A 10 -7.68 14.86 -4.37
CA GLY A 10 -7.79 14.40 -5.76
C GLY A 10 -8.04 12.89 -5.90
N GLY A 11 -8.58 12.23 -4.88
CA GLY A 11 -8.92 10.80 -4.92
C GLY A 11 -7.73 9.85 -5.11
N TYR A 12 -8.00 8.64 -5.60
CA TYR A 12 -6.94 7.69 -5.96
C TYR A 12 -6.24 8.14 -7.23
N ARG A 13 -4.90 8.10 -7.20
CA ARG A 13 -4.13 8.27 -8.44
C ARG A 13 -4.17 6.95 -9.20
N PRO A 14 -4.13 6.98 -10.55
CA PRO A 14 -4.07 5.79 -11.39
C PRO A 14 -2.67 5.14 -11.31
N LEU A 15 -2.28 4.71 -10.11
CA LEU A 15 -1.04 3.99 -9.86
C LEU A 15 -1.34 2.50 -9.94
N ALA A 16 -0.58 1.78 -10.76
CA ALA A 16 -0.80 0.36 -10.95
C ALA A 16 -0.43 -0.48 -9.68
N LEU A 17 0.37 0.09 -8.78
CA LEU A 17 0.70 -0.46 -7.45
C LEU A 17 0.96 0.69 -6.46
N MET A 18 0.88 0.41 -5.15
CA MET A 18 1.22 1.37 -4.09
C MET A 18 0.29 2.60 -3.99
N GLU A 19 -0.92 2.52 -4.54
CA GLU A 19 -1.96 3.54 -4.35
C GLU A 19 -2.22 3.82 -2.87
N ASP A 20 -2.18 2.78 -2.02
CA ASP A 20 -2.34 2.87 -0.57
C ASP A 20 -1.26 3.73 0.11
N ILE A 21 -0.02 3.67 -0.39
CA ILE A 21 1.09 4.45 0.16
C ILE A 21 0.94 5.90 -0.25
N ASP A 22 0.60 6.15 -1.52
CA ASP A 22 0.43 7.50 -2.04
C ASP A 22 -0.74 8.22 -1.34
N ILE A 23 -1.89 7.55 -1.19
CA ILE A 23 -3.02 8.12 -0.46
C ILE A 23 -2.68 8.36 1.00
N SER A 24 -1.99 7.41 1.67
CA SER A 24 -1.55 7.58 3.06
C SER A 24 -0.60 8.77 3.21
N LYS A 25 0.35 8.96 2.27
CA LYS A 25 1.30 10.08 2.27
C LYS A 25 0.58 11.42 2.08
N ARG A 26 -0.40 11.49 1.18
CA ARG A 26 -1.22 12.70 0.96
C ARG A 26 -2.11 13.00 2.17
N LEU A 27 -2.78 12.00 2.73
CA LEU A 27 -3.61 12.15 3.93
C LEU A 27 -2.80 12.59 5.15
N LYS A 28 -1.60 12.05 5.32
CA LYS A 28 -0.69 12.44 6.41
C LYS A 28 -0.28 13.91 6.37
N ARG A 29 -0.33 14.56 5.20
CA ARG A 29 -0.11 16.01 5.07
C ARG A 29 -1.29 16.85 5.54
N ILE A 30 -2.50 16.29 5.52
CA ILE A 30 -3.73 16.97 5.97
C ILE A 30 -3.95 16.77 7.47
N GLY A 31 -3.62 15.59 7.99
CA GLY A 31 -3.80 15.29 9.41
C GLY A 31 -3.11 14.01 9.83
N ARG A 32 -2.95 13.84 11.15
CA ARG A 32 -2.34 12.63 11.71
C ARG A 32 -3.33 11.45 11.66
N PRO A 33 -2.90 10.25 11.27
CA PRO A 33 -3.75 9.06 11.32
C PRO A 33 -4.07 8.71 12.78
N LEU A 34 -5.30 8.28 13.02
CA LEU A 34 -5.73 7.76 14.33
C LEU A 34 -5.31 6.29 14.44
N CYS A 35 -4.52 5.96 15.47
CA CYS A 35 -4.21 4.56 15.79
C CYS A 35 -5.34 4.01 16.65
N VAL A 36 -6.03 2.98 16.17
CA VAL A 36 -7.15 2.34 16.89
C VAL A 36 -6.63 1.05 17.52
N GLU A 37 -6.86 0.86 18.83
CA GLU A 37 -6.39 -0.32 19.57
C GLU A 37 -7.13 -1.62 19.21
N LYS A 38 -8.30 -1.50 18.56
CA LYS A 38 -9.09 -2.64 18.12
C LYS A 38 -8.34 -3.43 17.04
N THR A 39 -8.17 -4.72 17.28
CA THR A 39 -7.56 -5.65 16.33
C THR A 39 -8.63 -6.32 15.46
N VAL A 40 -8.26 -6.62 14.21
CA VAL A 40 -9.12 -7.34 13.27
C VAL A 40 -8.44 -8.67 12.93
N ARG A 41 -9.15 -9.78 13.12
CA ARG A 41 -8.63 -11.11 12.75
C ARG A 41 -8.84 -11.34 11.26
N THR A 42 -7.76 -11.49 10.51
CA THR A 42 -7.80 -11.76 9.06
C THR A 42 -7.21 -13.14 8.77
N SER A 43 -7.64 -13.77 7.69
CA SER A 43 -7.16 -15.09 7.28
C SER A 43 -5.78 -15.00 6.62
N ALA A 44 -4.80 -15.75 7.13
CA ALA A 44 -3.44 -15.79 6.59
C ALA A 44 -3.28 -16.65 5.33
N ARG A 45 -4.36 -17.23 4.78
CA ARG A 45 -4.33 -18.18 3.65
C ARG A 45 -3.46 -17.74 2.48
N ARG A 46 -3.58 -16.47 2.07
CA ARG A 46 -2.79 -15.90 0.96
C ARG A 46 -1.28 -15.87 1.25
N TRP A 47 -0.91 -15.65 2.50
CA TRP A 47 0.49 -15.63 2.92
C TRP A 47 1.05 -17.06 3.08
N GLN A 48 0.21 -18.01 3.49
CA GLN A 48 0.60 -19.41 3.62
C GLN A 48 0.83 -20.07 2.25
N ALA A 49 0.02 -19.75 1.25
CA ALA A 49 0.16 -20.31 -0.10
C ALA A 49 1.44 -19.85 -0.83
N GLY A 50 1.86 -18.59 -0.63
CA GLY A 50 3.02 -18.00 -1.32
C GLY A 50 4.29 -17.85 -0.48
N GLY A 51 4.33 -18.45 0.72
CA GLY A 51 5.39 -18.26 1.70
C GLY A 51 5.31 -16.90 2.40
N VAL A 52 5.08 -16.93 3.72
CA VAL A 52 4.85 -15.72 4.53
C VAL A 52 6.05 -14.77 4.44
N ALA A 53 7.25 -15.27 4.79
CA ALA A 53 8.48 -14.48 4.80
C ALA A 53 8.81 -13.91 3.41
N GLN A 54 8.65 -14.75 2.38
CA GLN A 54 8.83 -14.42 0.99
C GLN A 54 7.93 -13.26 0.52
N THR A 55 6.66 -13.29 0.93
CA THR A 55 5.69 -12.22 0.66
C THR A 55 6.01 -10.96 1.46
N VAL A 56 6.42 -11.08 2.73
CA VAL A 56 6.83 -9.94 3.56
C VAL A 56 8.01 -9.23 2.89
N VAL A 57 9.08 -9.95 2.55
CA VAL A 57 10.29 -9.37 1.94
C VAL A 57 9.96 -8.65 0.64
N LEU A 58 9.16 -9.28 -0.25
CA LEU A 58 8.72 -8.64 -1.49
C LEU A 58 7.99 -7.32 -1.21
N MET A 59 7.00 -7.34 -0.32
CA MET A 59 6.22 -6.14 0.02
C MET A 59 7.12 -5.02 0.56
N TRP A 60 8.13 -5.35 1.37
CA TRP A 60 9.11 -4.40 1.88
C TRP A 60 10.00 -3.84 0.78
N VAL A 61 10.52 -4.67 -0.13
CA VAL A 61 11.34 -4.23 -1.26
C VAL A 61 10.56 -3.30 -2.18
N LEU A 62 9.32 -3.67 -2.54
CA LEU A 62 8.48 -2.84 -3.39
C LEU A 62 8.16 -1.49 -2.73
N ARG A 63 7.92 -1.48 -1.42
CA ARG A 63 7.68 -0.27 -0.62
C ARG A 63 8.92 0.63 -0.55
N PHE A 64 10.10 0.04 -0.39
CA PHE A 64 11.37 0.75 -0.42
C PHE A 64 11.65 1.34 -1.81
N MET A 65 11.46 0.57 -2.87
CA MET A 65 11.61 1.04 -4.25
C MET A 65 10.66 2.19 -4.60
N PHE A 66 9.39 2.11 -4.16
CA PHE A 66 8.46 3.22 -4.31
C PHE A 66 8.90 4.46 -3.51
N TYR A 67 9.49 4.26 -2.32
CA TYR A 67 9.98 5.35 -1.49
C TYR A 67 11.16 6.10 -2.12
N ILE A 68 12.09 5.38 -2.77
CA ILE A 68 13.23 5.99 -3.49
C ILE A 68 12.82 6.62 -4.85
N GLY A 69 11.55 6.48 -5.26
CA GLY A 69 11.01 7.15 -6.45
C GLY A 69 10.83 6.25 -7.68
N VAL A 70 10.93 4.93 -7.55
CA VAL A 70 10.63 4.01 -8.66
C VAL A 70 9.14 4.08 -9.01
N PRO A 71 8.77 4.32 -10.28
CA PRO A 71 7.39 4.38 -10.69
C PRO A 71 6.64 3.06 -10.45
N ALA A 72 5.43 3.17 -9.90
CA ALA A 72 4.54 2.05 -9.56
C ALA A 72 4.33 1.05 -10.72
N ASN A 73 4.36 1.54 -11.97
CA ASN A 73 4.13 0.72 -13.16
C ASN A 73 5.22 -0.35 -13.34
N HIS A 74 6.48 -0.06 -12.97
CA HIS A 74 7.56 -1.05 -13.02
C HIS A 74 7.44 -2.08 -11.89
N LEU A 75 6.94 -1.65 -10.73
CA LEU A 75 6.76 -2.50 -9.55
C LEU A 75 5.65 -3.54 -9.74
N VAL A 76 4.62 -3.23 -10.54
CA VAL A 76 3.57 -4.20 -10.92
C VAL A 76 4.15 -5.41 -11.61
N GLY A 77 5.08 -5.24 -12.55
CA GLY A 77 5.69 -6.37 -13.26
C GLY A 77 6.31 -7.39 -12.31
N TRP A 78 6.95 -6.92 -11.23
CA TRP A 78 7.58 -7.77 -10.24
C TRP A 78 6.56 -8.43 -9.30
N TYR A 79 5.46 -7.75 -9.02
CA TYR A 79 4.38 -8.29 -8.20
C TYR A 79 3.57 -9.36 -8.96
N VAL A 80 3.23 -9.10 -10.21
CA VAL A 80 2.44 -10.00 -11.08
C VAL A 80 3.22 -11.27 -11.38
N ASN A 81 4.52 -11.18 -11.64
CA ASN A 81 5.35 -12.36 -11.94
C ASN A 81 5.51 -13.34 -10.75
N ARG A 82 5.07 -12.96 -9.55
CA ARG A 82 5.06 -13.83 -8.37
C ARG A 82 3.70 -14.52 -8.13
N ARG A 83 2.64 -14.09 -8.84
CA ARG A 83 1.28 -14.61 -8.68
C ARG A 83 1.04 -15.76 -9.65
#